data_AF-A0A078AL16-F1
#
_entry.id   AF-A0A078AL16-F1
#
_cell.length_a   1.000
_cell.length_b   1.000
_cell.length_c   1.000
_cell.angle_alpha   90.00
_cell.angle_beta   90.00
_cell.angle_gamma   90.00
#
_symmetry.space_group_name_H-M   'P 1'
#
loop_
_entity.id
_entity.type
_entity.pdbx_description
1 polymer ?
#
loop_
_entity_poly.entity_id
_entity_poly.type
_entity_poly.pdbx_seq_one_letter_code
_entity_poly.pdbx_strand_id
1 'polypeptide(L)'
;MLHGKKRQAKQELSEEQKKEIEVKLKKILTINQTLLKKRANKDFDRASLEQTEKFSSLSPDFQTLWNYRREIIEHIFNTEYKEMTPENLKAKYEFVFKELEFLVKSIMRSPKSYTLWFHRQWIIQKGLEVEQTQVAQQIQQSLEKKDDEENKEPQMQLQEERRAELLKQLSVSKVLEFELKLCDKMLGMDERNFHCWNYRLLISLQYLQEKESRLSQFDEEARLKIKNQFLEKECQMAETLIKKNFSNFSAWHYRSKLMPIMYKTVNTDYLIPFDKIQDDLALLKHAFFTDPKDQSPWNYHEWLISLISPVQIASLTLEKSENGHDLIVLGLSQKVKNFNSLNISLLNDVGKQVDQYPNVVAKPHNTQRDISSVWSIELPENIPSYFSLQIHQTEESSLKHIEDTRLLFRDFFVHINLENKKFELPSSEIWIRDNSLIDNLTKILNADIENIKELTDFEKGLRFAVQRLKDLVMLKHEFLANPFYLTDGSQLDSINNIESYLEELTSNLIKIDLQSHQALHNKTLKSWSYVKFKWEKVYESGSLEWPILKDRSEIADRHLGYFSC
;
A
#
# COMPACT_ATOMS: atom_id res chain seq x y z
N MET A 1 3.81 -26.24 12.58
CA MET A 1 5.15 -26.09 13.22
C MET A 1 5.03 -25.03 14.30
N LEU A 2 5.44 -25.32 15.54
CA LEU A 2 5.52 -24.30 16.59
C LEU A 2 6.75 -23.42 16.32
N HIS A 3 6.54 -22.18 15.92
CA HIS A 3 7.63 -21.22 15.65
C HIS A 3 8.35 -20.84 16.96
N GLY A 4 9.69 -20.77 16.93
CA GLY A 4 10.51 -20.25 18.03
C GLY A 4 11.01 -21.29 19.05
N LYS A 5 10.60 -22.56 18.96
CA LYS A 5 11.27 -23.61 19.74
C LYS A 5 12.59 -23.96 19.05
N LYS A 6 13.72 -23.67 19.71
CA LYS A 6 15.02 -24.27 19.34
C LYS A 6 14.79 -25.77 19.22
N ARG A 7 15.30 -26.41 18.15
CA ARG A 7 15.34 -27.88 18.06
C ARG A 7 16.17 -28.37 19.24
N GLN A 8 15.53 -28.70 20.34
CA GLN A 8 16.14 -29.51 21.38
C GLN A 8 16.42 -30.86 20.74
N ALA A 9 17.57 -31.45 21.04
CA ALA A 9 17.82 -32.87 20.73
C ALA A 9 16.60 -33.67 21.18
N LYS A 10 16.24 -34.76 20.46
CA LYS A 10 15.15 -35.66 20.87
C LYS A 10 15.43 -36.12 22.30
N GLN A 11 14.86 -35.41 23.26
CA GLN A 11 14.95 -35.75 24.67
C GLN A 11 13.82 -36.74 24.89
N GLU A 12 14.16 -37.96 25.27
CA GLU A 12 13.14 -38.92 25.69
C GLU A 12 12.37 -38.30 26.85
N LEU A 13 11.06 -38.15 26.67
CA LEU A 13 10.18 -37.65 27.71
C LEU A 13 10.33 -38.57 28.93
N SER A 14 10.50 -37.98 30.11
CA SER A 14 10.48 -38.75 31.36
C SER A 14 9.14 -39.48 31.52
N GLU A 15 9.13 -40.58 32.26
CA GLU A 15 7.88 -41.31 32.57
C GLU A 15 6.82 -40.42 33.22
N GLU A 16 7.24 -39.41 34.00
CA GLU A 16 6.35 -38.41 34.59
C GLU A 16 5.73 -37.48 33.55
N GLN A 17 6.53 -36.96 32.60
CA GLN A 17 6.02 -36.16 31.48
C GLN A 17 5.08 -36.94 30.57
N LYS A 18 5.37 -38.23 30.31
CA LYS A 18 4.46 -39.11 29.55
C LYS A 18 3.13 -39.27 30.27
N LYS A 19 3.14 -39.53 31.59
CA LYS A 19 1.93 -39.62 32.41
C LYS A 19 1.14 -38.31 32.41
N GLU A 20 1.80 -37.16 32.55
CA GLU A 20 1.12 -35.85 32.48
C GLU A 20 0.45 -35.61 31.12
N ILE A 21 1.14 -35.93 30.02
CA ILE A 21 0.59 -35.83 28.66
C ILE A 21 -0.61 -36.77 28.51
N GLU A 22 -0.53 -38.00 29.01
CA GLU A 22 -1.61 -38.97 28.92
C GLU A 22 -2.85 -38.53 29.72
N VAL A 23 -2.67 -38.01 30.95
CA VAL A 23 -3.75 -37.44 31.76
C VAL A 23 -4.41 -36.26 31.05
N LYS A 24 -3.60 -35.35 30.47
CA LYS A 24 -4.10 -34.20 29.72
C LYS A 24 -4.87 -34.65 28.46
N LEU A 25 -4.37 -35.65 27.75
CA LEU A 25 -4.99 -36.20 26.55
C LEU A 25 -6.32 -36.89 26.87
N LYS A 26 -6.39 -37.70 27.92
CA LYS A 26 -7.65 -38.30 28.40
C LYS A 26 -8.69 -37.23 28.71
N LYS A 27 -8.29 -36.17 29.43
CA LYS A 27 -9.17 -35.03 29.74
C LYS A 27 -9.68 -34.33 28.47
N ILE A 28 -8.81 -34.08 27.49
CA ILE A 28 -9.18 -33.47 26.21
C ILE A 28 -10.16 -34.36 25.44
N LEU A 29 -9.90 -35.68 25.37
CA LEU A 29 -10.78 -36.63 24.67
C LEU A 29 -12.17 -36.69 25.29
N THR A 30 -12.26 -36.78 26.62
CA THR A 30 -13.55 -36.79 27.33
C THR A 30 -14.32 -35.50 27.07
N ILE A 31 -13.68 -34.33 27.22
CA ILE A 31 -14.33 -33.04 27.00
C ILE A 31 -14.80 -32.90 25.54
N ASN A 32 -13.98 -33.32 24.57
CA ASN A 32 -14.36 -33.32 23.15
C ASN A 32 -15.61 -34.16 22.90
N GLN A 33 -15.67 -35.38 23.44
CA GLN A 33 -16.84 -36.25 23.29
C GLN A 33 -18.09 -35.62 23.91
N THR A 34 -17.98 -35.06 25.11
CA THR A 34 -19.09 -34.36 25.77
C THR A 34 -19.57 -33.17 24.94
N LEU A 35 -18.64 -32.32 24.48
CA LEU A 35 -18.95 -31.14 23.68
C LEU A 35 -19.63 -31.51 22.36
N LEU A 36 -19.14 -32.54 21.66
CA LEU A 36 -19.74 -33.02 20.42
C LEU A 36 -21.16 -33.55 20.62
N LYS A 37 -21.39 -34.31 21.70
CA LYS A 37 -22.73 -34.80 22.05
C LYS A 37 -23.69 -33.65 22.34
N LYS A 38 -23.27 -32.68 23.16
CA LYS A 38 -24.08 -31.50 23.49
C LYS A 38 -24.41 -30.66 22.25
N ARG A 39 -23.43 -30.44 21.37
CA ARG A 39 -23.66 -29.76 20.08
C ARG A 39 -24.64 -30.52 19.20
N ALA A 40 -24.51 -31.84 19.09
CA ALA A 40 -25.43 -32.68 18.31
C ALA A 40 -26.87 -32.62 18.84
N ASN A 41 -27.02 -32.56 20.17
CA ASN A 41 -28.31 -32.39 20.84
C ASN A 41 -28.85 -30.95 20.78
N LYS A 42 -28.06 -29.99 20.28
CA LYS A 42 -28.37 -28.55 20.27
C LYS A 42 -28.59 -27.98 21.68
N ASP A 43 -27.79 -28.42 22.64
CA ASP A 43 -27.80 -27.90 24.01
C ASP A 43 -27.23 -26.47 24.00
N PHE A 44 -28.06 -25.48 23.75
CA PHE A 44 -27.67 -24.07 23.60
C PHE A 44 -27.97 -23.23 24.85
N ASP A 45 -27.44 -23.68 25.99
CA ASP A 45 -27.65 -23.05 27.29
C ASP A 45 -26.39 -22.38 27.87
N ARG A 46 -26.57 -21.57 28.92
CA ARG A 46 -25.47 -20.84 29.58
C ARG A 46 -24.44 -21.75 30.25
N ALA A 47 -24.81 -22.94 30.72
CA ALA A 47 -23.86 -23.89 31.29
C ALA A 47 -22.98 -24.51 30.19
N SER A 48 -23.56 -24.78 29.02
CA SER A 48 -22.82 -25.21 27.83
C SER A 48 -21.87 -24.11 27.34
N LEU A 49 -22.27 -22.83 27.41
CA LEU A 49 -21.38 -21.69 27.14
C LEU A 49 -20.16 -21.66 28.09
N GLU A 50 -20.38 -21.77 29.40
CA GLU A 50 -19.30 -21.79 30.40
C GLU A 50 -18.35 -22.97 30.20
N GLN A 51 -18.88 -24.13 29.78
CA GLN A 51 -18.05 -25.30 29.45
C GLN A 51 -17.13 -25.04 28.26
N THR A 52 -17.59 -24.36 27.21
CA THR A 52 -16.73 -23.99 26.07
C THR A 52 -15.61 -23.04 26.49
N GLU A 53 -15.85 -22.10 27.42
CA GLU A 53 -14.81 -21.24 27.97
C GLU A 53 -13.73 -22.05 28.68
N LYS A 54 -14.12 -22.95 29.60
CA LYS A 54 -13.18 -23.81 30.32
C LYS A 54 -12.34 -24.65 29.36
N PHE A 55 -12.95 -25.19 28.30
CA PHE A 55 -12.22 -26.02 27.35
C PHE A 55 -11.30 -25.23 26.41
N SER A 56 -11.66 -23.99 26.07
CA SER A 56 -10.82 -23.12 25.24
C SER A 56 -9.42 -22.90 25.83
N SER A 57 -9.29 -22.92 27.16
CA SER A 57 -8.02 -22.81 27.87
C SER A 57 -7.08 -24.03 27.66
N LEU A 58 -7.66 -25.20 27.36
CA LEU A 58 -6.91 -26.43 27.12
C LEU A 58 -6.53 -26.60 25.65
N SER A 59 -7.40 -26.18 24.73
CA SER A 59 -7.20 -26.32 23.29
C SER A 59 -7.79 -25.13 22.51
N PRO A 60 -7.12 -23.96 22.50
CA PRO A 60 -7.63 -22.75 21.85
C PRO A 60 -7.77 -22.89 20.33
N ASP A 61 -7.00 -23.77 19.68
CA ASP A 61 -7.04 -23.99 18.23
C ASP A 61 -8.13 -24.99 17.78
N PHE A 62 -8.97 -25.47 18.69
CA PHE A 62 -10.02 -26.42 18.32
C PHE A 62 -11.22 -25.72 17.69
N GLN A 63 -11.25 -25.68 16.35
CA GLN A 63 -12.27 -24.97 15.56
C GLN A 63 -13.72 -25.32 15.95
N THR A 64 -14.00 -26.62 16.16
CA THR A 64 -15.34 -27.10 16.48
C THR A 64 -15.89 -26.51 17.78
N LEU A 65 -15.03 -26.27 18.78
CA LEU A 65 -15.45 -25.59 20.01
C LEU A 65 -15.91 -24.17 19.73
N TRP A 66 -15.18 -23.41 18.91
CA TRP A 66 -15.54 -22.03 18.62
C TRP A 66 -16.80 -21.94 17.76
N ASN A 67 -16.98 -22.87 16.83
CA ASN A 67 -18.24 -23.00 16.09
C ASN A 67 -19.42 -23.22 17.05
N TYR A 68 -19.29 -24.16 17.98
CA TYR A 68 -20.35 -24.43 18.96
C TYR A 68 -20.60 -23.24 19.90
N ARG A 69 -19.53 -22.57 20.37
CA ARG A 69 -19.65 -21.36 21.19
C ARG A 69 -20.44 -20.28 20.46
N ARG A 70 -20.19 -20.05 19.17
CA ARG A 70 -20.97 -19.11 18.34
C ARG A 70 -22.42 -19.53 18.21
N GLU A 71 -22.70 -20.80 17.93
CA GLU A 71 -24.07 -21.32 17.87
C GLU A 71 -24.85 -21.07 19.18
N ILE A 72 -24.21 -21.29 20.34
CA ILE A 72 -24.82 -20.99 21.65
C ILE A 72 -25.09 -19.49 21.81
N ILE A 73 -24.11 -18.63 21.49
CA ILE A 73 -24.28 -17.16 21.61
C ILE A 73 -25.37 -16.66 20.66
N GLU A 74 -25.41 -17.13 19.42
CA GLU A 74 -26.46 -16.78 18.46
C GLU A 74 -27.83 -17.25 18.93
N HIS A 75 -27.93 -18.44 19.52
CA HIS A 75 -29.17 -18.90 20.12
C HIS A 75 -29.64 -17.95 21.23
N ILE A 76 -28.76 -17.62 22.19
CA ILE A 76 -29.07 -16.68 23.29
C ILE A 76 -29.53 -15.32 22.72
N PHE A 77 -28.84 -14.79 21.71
CA PHE A 77 -29.21 -13.53 21.08
C PHE A 77 -30.57 -13.58 20.40
N ASN A 78 -30.93 -14.72 19.80
CA ASN A 78 -32.18 -14.90 19.07
C ASN A 78 -33.36 -15.35 19.95
N THR A 79 -33.11 -15.71 21.23
CA THR A 79 -34.15 -16.12 22.18
C THR A 79 -34.30 -15.12 23.32
N GLU A 80 -33.24 -14.86 24.08
CA GLU A 80 -33.25 -13.97 25.25
C GLU A 80 -33.28 -12.48 24.85
N TYR A 81 -32.62 -12.12 23.74
CA TYR A 81 -32.48 -10.73 23.28
C TYR A 81 -33.09 -10.48 21.90
N LYS A 82 -34.10 -11.29 21.53
CA LYS A 82 -34.74 -11.23 20.21
C LYS A 82 -35.39 -9.89 19.94
N GLU A 83 -36.08 -9.35 20.93
CA GLU A 83 -36.78 -8.08 20.83
C GLU A 83 -35.79 -6.92 20.99
N MET A 84 -35.84 -5.95 20.07
CA MET A 84 -34.92 -4.80 20.02
C MET A 84 -35.33 -3.69 21.01
N THR A 85 -35.67 -4.06 22.24
CA THR A 85 -35.93 -3.12 23.33
C THR A 85 -34.62 -2.47 23.82
N PRO A 86 -34.65 -1.25 24.39
CA PRO A 86 -33.47 -0.62 24.95
C PRO A 86 -32.74 -1.49 25.99
N GLU A 87 -33.48 -2.21 26.83
CA GLU A 87 -32.94 -3.11 27.85
C GLU A 87 -32.22 -4.30 27.22
N ASN A 88 -32.81 -4.94 26.20
CA ASN A 88 -32.21 -6.09 25.52
C ASN A 88 -30.98 -5.67 24.70
N LEU A 89 -31.03 -4.53 24.02
CA LEU A 89 -29.87 -4.00 23.30
C LEU A 89 -28.71 -3.72 24.26
N LYS A 90 -28.99 -3.11 25.41
CA LYS A 90 -27.99 -2.88 26.46
C LYS A 90 -27.41 -4.21 26.97
N ALA A 91 -28.25 -5.18 27.30
CA ALA A 91 -27.80 -6.49 27.78
C ALA A 91 -26.96 -7.26 26.73
N LYS A 92 -27.38 -7.23 25.46
CA LYS A 92 -26.64 -7.82 24.33
C LYS A 92 -25.28 -7.14 24.14
N TYR A 93 -25.23 -5.82 24.28
CA TYR A 93 -23.98 -5.05 24.22
C TYR A 93 -23.02 -5.38 25.37
N GLU A 94 -23.53 -5.44 26.60
CA GLU A 94 -22.76 -5.88 27.77
C GLU A 94 -22.23 -7.31 27.62
N PHE A 95 -23.03 -8.21 27.01
CA PHE A 95 -22.60 -9.56 26.68
C PHE A 95 -21.40 -9.54 25.71
N VAL A 96 -21.46 -8.72 24.65
CA VAL A 96 -20.36 -8.57 23.69
C VAL A 96 -19.07 -8.15 24.40
N PHE A 97 -19.10 -7.15 25.28
CA PHE A 97 -17.91 -6.72 26.01
C PHE A 97 -17.35 -7.80 26.94
N LYS A 98 -18.21 -8.55 27.65
CA LYS A 98 -17.77 -9.67 28.49
C LYS A 98 -17.06 -10.74 27.67
N GLU A 99 -17.58 -11.04 26.47
CA GLU A 99 -16.95 -11.99 25.55
C GLU A 99 -15.61 -11.44 25.01
N LEU A 100 -15.54 -10.16 24.66
CA LEU A 100 -14.31 -9.50 24.23
C LEU A 100 -13.23 -9.51 25.32
N GLU A 101 -13.60 -9.21 26.57
CA GLU A 101 -12.72 -9.25 27.75
C GLU A 101 -12.21 -10.67 28.03
N PHE A 102 -13.09 -11.67 27.92
CA PHE A 102 -12.70 -13.08 28.01
C PHE A 102 -11.63 -13.41 26.97
N LEU A 103 -11.82 -12.98 25.72
CA LEU A 103 -10.89 -13.26 24.63
C LEU A 103 -9.53 -12.56 24.79
N VAL A 104 -9.45 -11.42 25.48
CA VAL A 104 -8.16 -10.74 25.75
C VAL A 104 -7.19 -11.72 26.42
N LYS A 105 -7.63 -12.42 27.48
CA LYS A 105 -6.78 -13.37 28.22
C LYS A 105 -6.34 -14.54 27.34
N SER A 106 -7.24 -15.03 26.48
CA SER A 106 -6.97 -16.15 25.57
C SER A 106 -5.97 -15.78 24.47
N ILE A 107 -6.12 -14.59 23.87
CA ILE A 107 -5.20 -14.09 22.84
C ILE A 107 -3.82 -13.80 23.40
N MET A 108 -3.72 -13.21 24.60
CA MET A 108 -2.41 -12.98 25.22
C MET A 108 -1.65 -14.29 25.49
N ARG A 109 -2.36 -15.40 25.76
CA ARG A 109 -1.74 -16.73 25.94
C ARG A 109 -1.37 -17.40 24.62
N SER A 110 -2.19 -17.20 23.59
CA SER A 110 -2.04 -17.84 22.28
C SER A 110 -2.19 -16.84 21.13
N PRO A 111 -1.27 -15.87 20.99
CA PRO A 111 -1.42 -14.73 20.08
C PRO A 111 -1.37 -15.09 18.59
N LYS A 112 -1.02 -16.35 18.26
CA LYS A 112 -0.94 -16.87 16.89
C LYS A 112 -2.10 -17.78 16.51
N SER A 113 -3.12 -17.90 17.36
CA SER A 113 -4.27 -18.78 17.13
C SER A 113 -5.27 -18.13 16.17
N TYR A 114 -5.38 -18.67 14.96
CA TYR A 114 -6.32 -18.17 13.95
C TYR A 114 -7.78 -18.27 14.40
N THR A 115 -8.14 -19.33 15.13
CA THR A 115 -9.51 -19.58 15.60
C THR A 115 -9.95 -18.53 16.63
N LEU A 116 -9.04 -18.11 17.52
CA LEU A 116 -9.27 -17.04 18.50
C LEU A 116 -9.48 -15.69 17.82
N TRP A 117 -8.59 -15.33 16.89
CA TRP A 117 -8.72 -14.07 16.14
C TRP A 117 -10.00 -14.03 15.31
N PHE A 118 -10.36 -15.12 14.65
CA PHE A 118 -11.60 -15.22 13.89
C PHE A 118 -12.84 -15.08 14.78
N HIS A 119 -12.87 -15.74 15.94
CA HIS A 119 -13.98 -15.60 16.89
C HIS A 119 -14.07 -14.17 17.45
N ARG A 120 -12.92 -13.52 17.69
CA ARG A 120 -12.88 -12.10 18.10
C ARG A 120 -13.47 -11.18 17.03
N GLN A 121 -13.09 -11.36 15.76
CA GLN A 121 -13.68 -10.60 14.65
C GLN A 121 -15.19 -10.80 14.54
N TRP A 122 -15.66 -12.03 14.72
CA TRP A 122 -17.10 -12.33 14.71
C TRP A 122 -17.86 -11.62 15.83
N ILE A 123 -17.35 -11.62 17.07
CA ILE A 123 -18.06 -10.94 18.17
C ILE A 123 -17.97 -9.41 18.05
N ILE A 124 -16.90 -8.85 17.47
CA ILE A 124 -16.82 -7.42 17.10
C ILE A 124 -17.95 -7.06 16.14
N GLN A 125 -18.17 -7.88 15.10
CA GLN A 125 -19.27 -7.66 14.16
C GLN A 125 -20.63 -7.63 14.88
N LYS A 126 -20.85 -8.53 15.86
CA LYS A 126 -22.07 -8.50 16.69
C LYS A 126 -22.17 -7.25 17.56
N GLY A 127 -21.06 -6.73 18.06
CA GLY A 127 -21.02 -5.44 18.74
C GLY A 127 -21.40 -4.28 17.83
N LEU A 128 -20.83 -4.24 16.62
CA LEU A 128 -21.12 -3.22 15.62
C LEU A 128 -22.59 -3.22 15.19
N GLU A 129 -23.19 -4.40 14.97
CA GLU A 129 -24.63 -4.53 14.68
C GLU A 129 -25.51 -3.88 15.78
N VAL A 130 -25.12 -4.03 17.06
CA VAL A 130 -25.84 -3.42 18.19
C VAL A 130 -25.64 -1.91 18.21
N GLU A 131 -24.42 -1.42 18.02
CA GLU A 131 -24.15 0.02 17.96
C GLU A 131 -24.85 0.69 16.78
N GLN A 132 -24.88 0.06 15.60
CA GLN A 132 -25.61 0.55 14.42
C GLN A 132 -27.10 0.71 14.71
N THR A 133 -27.69 -0.27 15.41
CA THR A 133 -29.09 -0.19 15.87
C THR A 133 -29.30 0.99 16.81
N GLN A 134 -28.42 1.17 17.80
CA GLN A 134 -28.50 2.28 18.76
C GLN A 134 -28.34 3.64 18.06
N VAL A 135 -27.42 3.75 17.11
CA VAL A 135 -27.21 4.94 16.28
C VAL A 135 -28.47 5.25 15.47
N ALA A 136 -29.07 4.26 14.81
CA ALA A 136 -30.30 4.45 14.05
C ALA A 136 -31.46 4.95 14.93
N GLN A 137 -31.63 4.37 16.13
CA GLN A 137 -32.63 4.81 17.10
C GLN A 137 -32.39 6.25 17.57
N GLN A 138 -31.12 6.63 17.83
CA GLN A 138 -30.76 7.99 18.23
C GLN A 138 -31.01 9.03 17.14
N ILE A 139 -30.69 8.69 15.88
CA ILE A 139 -30.97 9.56 14.72
C ILE A 139 -32.47 9.75 14.57
N GLN A 140 -33.25 8.66 14.63
CA GLN A 140 -34.71 8.74 14.52
C GLN A 140 -35.33 9.62 15.62
N GLN A 141 -34.95 9.42 16.88
CA GLN A 141 -35.42 10.25 18.00
C GLN A 141 -35.04 11.73 17.84
N SER A 142 -33.91 12.02 17.20
CA SER A 142 -33.45 13.40 16.95
C SER A 142 -34.24 14.07 15.82
N LEU A 143 -34.66 13.31 14.81
CA LEU A 143 -35.53 13.79 13.73
C LEU A 143 -36.93 14.09 14.26
N GLU A 144 -37.52 13.19 15.04
CA GLU A 144 -38.85 13.37 15.65
C GLU A 144 -38.92 14.63 16.53
N LYS A 145 -37.88 14.90 17.33
CA LYS A 145 -37.79 16.14 18.14
C LYS A 145 -37.67 17.42 17.32
N LYS A 146 -37.16 17.32 16.08
CA LYS A 146 -36.98 18.48 15.20
C LYS A 146 -38.33 18.92 14.62
N ASP A 147 -39.18 17.96 14.23
CA ASP A 147 -40.53 18.22 13.71
C ASP A 147 -41.42 18.91 14.77
N ASP A 148 -41.26 18.56 16.06
CA ASP A 148 -41.97 19.20 17.16
C ASP A 148 -41.51 20.65 17.44
N GLU A 149 -40.25 20.97 17.12
CA GLU A 149 -39.62 22.27 17.40
C GLU A 149 -39.65 23.25 16.21
N GLU A 150 -39.93 22.81 14.97
CA GLU A 150 -40.10 23.70 13.80
C GLU A 150 -41.23 24.74 13.97
N ASN A 151 -42.09 24.57 14.97
CA ASN A 151 -43.08 25.56 15.41
C ASN A 151 -42.53 26.71 16.28
N LYS A 152 -41.20 26.83 16.46
CA LYS A 152 -40.54 27.90 17.22
C LYS A 152 -39.34 28.45 16.43
N GLU A 153 -39.17 29.78 16.38
CA GLU A 153 -38.01 30.42 15.72
C GLU A 153 -36.68 29.89 16.32
N PRO A 154 -35.85 29.19 15.53
CA PRO A 154 -34.59 28.67 16.04
C PRO A 154 -33.47 29.71 15.96
N GLN A 155 -32.73 29.88 17.06
CA GLN A 155 -31.44 30.60 17.03
C GLN A 155 -30.41 29.71 16.32
N MET A 156 -29.84 30.16 15.20
CA MET A 156 -28.88 29.37 14.38
C MET A 156 -27.74 28.72 15.19
N GLN A 157 -27.20 29.44 16.19
CA GLN A 157 -26.13 28.94 17.06
C GLN A 157 -26.52 27.67 17.84
N LEU A 158 -27.75 27.61 18.36
CA LEU A 158 -28.23 26.45 19.12
C LEU A 158 -28.38 25.20 18.23
N GLN A 159 -28.71 25.39 16.94
CA GLN A 159 -28.79 24.29 15.98
C GLN A 159 -27.40 23.76 15.59
N GLU A 160 -26.42 24.64 15.42
CA GLU A 160 -25.03 24.26 15.17
C GLU A 160 -24.41 23.49 16.34
N GLU A 161 -24.64 23.93 17.59
CA GLU A 161 -24.18 23.24 18.79
C GLU A 161 -24.78 21.83 18.91
N ARG A 162 -26.09 21.68 18.68
CA ARG A 162 -26.77 20.37 18.69
C ARG A 162 -26.25 19.46 17.58
N ARG A 163 -26.01 19.99 16.38
CA ARG A 163 -25.43 19.25 15.25
C ARG A 163 -24.02 18.77 15.59
N ALA A 164 -23.20 19.62 16.20
CA ALA A 164 -21.84 19.28 16.61
C ALA A 164 -21.81 18.20 17.71
N GLU A 165 -22.71 18.26 18.68
CA GLU A 165 -22.82 17.25 19.73
C GLU A 165 -23.29 15.90 19.17
N LEU A 166 -24.28 15.90 18.27
CA LEU A 166 -24.72 14.68 17.59
C LEU A 166 -23.59 14.06 16.74
N LEU A 167 -22.86 14.89 15.99
CA LEU A 167 -21.69 14.46 15.20
C LEU A 167 -20.65 13.78 16.10
N LYS A 168 -20.34 14.39 17.26
CA LYS A 168 -19.39 13.84 18.23
C LYS A 168 -19.87 12.50 18.77
N GLN A 169 -21.13 12.38 19.16
CA GLN A 169 -21.71 11.14 19.70
C GLN A 169 -21.69 10.01 18.67
N LEU A 170 -22.10 10.28 17.43
CA LEU A 170 -22.19 9.28 16.36
C LEU A 170 -20.83 8.88 15.79
N SER A 171 -19.81 9.72 15.95
CA SER A 171 -18.45 9.44 15.46
C SER A 171 -17.70 8.35 16.22
N VAL A 172 -18.22 7.90 17.38
CA VAL A 172 -17.52 6.98 18.28
C VAL A 172 -18.13 5.58 18.21
N SER A 173 -17.29 4.57 17.96
CA SER A 173 -17.59 3.16 18.20
C SER A 173 -16.83 2.70 19.44
N LYS A 174 -17.53 2.35 20.52
CA LYS A 174 -16.85 1.92 21.76
C LYS A 174 -16.27 0.52 21.59
N VAL A 175 -16.88 -0.32 20.76
CA VAL A 175 -16.34 -1.65 20.42
C VAL A 175 -14.98 -1.50 19.77
N LEU A 176 -14.86 -0.67 18.73
CA LEU A 176 -13.59 -0.50 18.03
C LEU A 176 -12.56 0.28 18.86
N GLU A 177 -12.98 1.26 19.67
CA GLU A 177 -12.08 1.92 20.63
C GLU A 177 -11.52 0.96 21.68
N PHE A 178 -12.33 -0.01 22.13
CA PHE A 178 -11.87 -1.06 23.03
C PHE A 178 -10.80 -1.93 22.37
N GLU A 179 -10.97 -2.25 21.08
CA GLU A 179 -9.98 -2.99 20.30
C GLU A 179 -8.68 -2.20 20.06
N LEU A 180 -8.77 -0.90 19.77
CA LEU A 180 -7.59 -0.05 19.63
C LEU A 180 -6.82 0.05 20.96
N LYS A 181 -7.51 0.16 22.11
CA LYS A 181 -6.89 0.12 23.44
C LYS A 181 -6.21 -1.21 23.75
N LEU A 182 -6.78 -2.32 23.31
CA LEU A 182 -6.12 -3.63 23.39
C LEU A 182 -4.83 -3.61 22.57
N CYS A 183 -4.87 -3.07 21.35
CA CYS A 183 -3.69 -2.93 20.50
C CYS A 183 -2.61 -2.08 21.19
N ASP A 184 -2.98 -0.94 21.78
CA ASP A 184 -2.05 -0.08 22.55
C ASP A 184 -1.36 -0.86 23.65
N LYS A 185 -2.13 -1.65 24.42
CA LYS A 185 -1.58 -2.50 25.49
C LYS A 185 -0.63 -3.56 24.96
N MET A 186 -0.99 -4.24 23.87
CA MET A 186 -0.16 -5.29 23.27
C MET A 186 1.13 -4.72 22.66
N LEU A 187 1.06 -3.58 21.99
CA LEU A 187 2.24 -2.87 21.46
C LEU A 187 3.10 -2.27 22.57
N GLY A 188 2.51 -1.89 23.70
CA GLY A 188 3.25 -1.50 24.90
C GLY A 188 4.07 -2.64 25.51
N MET A 189 3.64 -3.90 25.32
CA MET A 189 4.38 -5.09 25.76
C MET A 189 5.43 -5.55 24.73
N ASP A 190 5.09 -5.48 23.45
CA ASP A 190 5.97 -5.79 22.33
C ASP A 190 5.65 -4.89 21.14
N GLU A 191 6.41 -3.81 21.00
CA GLU A 191 6.19 -2.77 19.98
C GLU A 191 6.42 -3.27 18.55
N ARG A 192 7.06 -4.44 18.38
CA ARG A 192 7.32 -5.08 17.07
C ARG A 192 6.41 -6.29 16.83
N ASN A 193 5.36 -6.47 17.64
CA ASN A 193 4.42 -7.56 17.46
C ASN A 193 3.63 -7.40 16.16
N PHE A 194 4.11 -8.06 15.09
CA PHE A 194 3.52 -8.02 13.76
C PHE A 194 2.04 -8.45 13.73
N HIS A 195 1.64 -9.42 14.56
CA HIS A 195 0.23 -9.84 14.62
C HIS A 195 -0.66 -8.73 15.19
N CYS A 196 -0.18 -8.03 16.21
CA CYS A 196 -0.89 -6.88 16.78
C CYS A 196 -0.99 -5.73 15.77
N TRP A 197 0.07 -5.44 15.01
CA TRP A 197 0.04 -4.40 13.98
C TRP A 197 -0.94 -4.72 12.85
N ASN A 198 -0.95 -5.95 12.34
CA ASN A 198 -1.93 -6.37 11.34
C ASN A 198 -3.36 -6.29 11.88
N TYR A 199 -3.56 -6.70 13.13
CA TYR A 199 -4.85 -6.59 13.77
C TYR A 199 -5.27 -5.13 13.93
N ARG A 200 -4.36 -4.24 14.37
CA ARG A 200 -4.63 -2.81 14.47
C ARG A 200 -4.99 -2.20 13.13
N LEU A 201 -4.29 -2.56 12.05
CA LEU A 201 -4.62 -2.11 10.69
C LEU A 201 -6.03 -2.54 10.30
N LEU A 202 -6.39 -3.80 10.54
CA LEU A 202 -7.74 -4.29 10.29
C LEU A 202 -8.80 -3.50 11.07
N ILE A 203 -8.59 -3.29 12.37
CA ILE A 203 -9.50 -2.51 13.22
C ILE A 203 -9.59 -1.05 12.76
N SER A 204 -8.48 -0.46 12.33
CA SER A 204 -8.44 0.92 11.83
C SER A 204 -9.24 1.04 10.53
N LEU A 205 -9.08 0.11 9.60
CA LEU A 205 -9.86 0.09 8.35
C LEU A 205 -11.36 -0.14 8.62
N GLN A 206 -11.71 -1.05 9.54
CA GLN A 206 -13.08 -1.24 9.98
C GLN A 206 -13.65 0.03 10.63
N TYR A 207 -12.86 0.73 11.42
CA TYR A 207 -13.25 1.99 12.05
C TYR A 207 -13.55 3.09 11.02
N LEU A 208 -12.76 3.18 9.95
CA LEU A 208 -13.04 4.10 8.84
C LEU A 208 -14.35 3.74 8.12
N GLN A 209 -14.56 2.46 7.81
CA GLN A 209 -15.77 2.00 7.14
C GLN A 209 -17.03 2.25 8.00
N GLU A 210 -16.93 1.96 9.29
CA GLU A 210 -18.02 2.15 10.24
C GLU A 210 -18.38 3.63 10.40
N LYS A 211 -17.38 4.52 10.48
CA LYS A 211 -17.59 5.97 10.51
C LYS A 211 -18.31 6.48 9.26
N GLU A 212 -17.92 6.00 8.09
CA GLU A 212 -18.55 6.40 6.83
C GLU A 212 -20.05 6.07 6.83
N SER A 213 -20.41 4.88 7.34
CA SER A 213 -21.82 4.47 7.46
C SER A 213 -22.60 5.33 8.47
N ARG A 214 -22.06 5.53 9.68
CA ARG A 214 -22.74 6.25 10.78
C ARG A 214 -22.95 7.73 10.52
N LEU A 215 -22.05 8.32 9.73
CA LEU A 215 -22.06 9.74 9.46
C LEU A 215 -22.69 10.08 8.11
N SER A 216 -23.37 9.12 7.47
CA SER A 216 -23.96 9.29 6.14
C SER A 216 -24.98 10.43 6.03
N GLN A 217 -25.64 10.84 7.13
CA GLN A 217 -26.51 12.03 7.12
C GLN A 217 -25.77 13.37 7.19
N PHE A 218 -24.46 13.37 7.47
CA PHE A 218 -23.65 14.59 7.51
C PHE A 218 -23.01 14.87 6.14
N ASP A 219 -22.71 16.15 5.90
CA ASP A 219 -22.01 16.59 4.71
C ASP A 219 -20.62 15.93 4.58
N GLU A 220 -20.10 15.90 3.36
CA GLU A 220 -18.82 15.26 3.05
C GLU A 220 -17.64 15.93 3.78
N GLU A 221 -17.68 17.25 3.98
CA GLU A 221 -16.63 18.00 4.67
C GLU A 221 -16.51 17.56 6.14
N ALA A 222 -17.63 17.47 6.86
CA ALA A 222 -17.67 16.98 8.23
C ALA A 222 -17.19 15.53 8.36
N ARG A 223 -17.62 14.65 7.44
CA ARG A 223 -17.18 13.25 7.38
C ARG A 223 -15.67 13.15 7.16
N LEU A 224 -15.16 13.88 6.17
CA LEU A 224 -13.74 13.90 5.82
C LEU A 224 -12.88 14.42 6.97
N LYS A 225 -13.33 15.48 7.67
CA LYS A 225 -12.66 16.02 8.85
C LYS A 225 -12.51 14.98 9.96
N ILE A 226 -13.58 14.27 10.31
CA ILE A 226 -13.55 13.23 11.36
C ILE A 226 -12.71 12.01 10.94
N LYS A 227 -12.74 11.65 9.66
CA LYS A 227 -11.91 10.60 9.07
C LYS A 227 -10.42 10.96 9.18
N ASN A 228 -10.05 12.16 8.74
CA ASN A 228 -8.67 12.63 8.71
C ASN A 228 -8.12 12.81 10.13
N GLN A 229 -8.91 13.33 11.07
CA GLN A 229 -8.50 13.42 12.49
C GLN A 229 -8.16 12.06 13.11
N PHE A 230 -8.84 10.98 12.72
CA PHE A 230 -8.50 9.64 13.18
C PHE A 230 -7.21 9.13 12.53
N LEU A 231 -7.09 9.27 11.20
CA LEU A 231 -5.91 8.85 10.46
C LEU A 231 -4.65 9.59 10.91
N GLU A 232 -4.75 10.89 11.18
CA GLU A 232 -3.66 11.70 11.72
C GLU A 232 -3.18 11.16 13.06
N LYS A 233 -4.09 10.84 13.99
CA LYS A 233 -3.73 10.26 15.30
C LYS A 233 -3.02 8.91 15.15
N GLU A 234 -3.51 8.04 14.27
CA GLU A 234 -2.90 6.73 14.04
C GLU A 234 -1.52 6.84 13.38
N CYS A 235 -1.37 7.74 12.39
CA CYS A 235 -0.07 8.04 11.76
C CYS A 235 0.93 8.64 12.77
N GLN A 236 0.50 9.58 13.62
CA GLN A 236 1.33 10.21 14.66
C GLN A 236 1.77 9.20 15.74
N MET A 237 0.87 8.29 16.13
CA MET A 237 1.20 7.20 17.06
C MET A 237 2.30 6.30 16.48
N ALA A 238 2.17 5.89 15.22
CA ALA A 238 3.18 5.10 14.54
C ALA A 238 4.51 5.86 14.39
N GLU A 239 4.47 7.16 14.08
CA GLU A 239 5.66 8.02 14.05
C GLU A 239 6.39 8.08 15.39
N THR A 240 5.64 8.18 16.48
CA THR A 240 6.18 8.22 17.83
C THR A 240 6.91 6.91 18.15
N LEU A 241 6.35 5.77 17.74
CA LEU A 241 6.99 4.46 17.90
C LEU A 241 8.22 4.29 17.01
N ILE A 242 8.20 4.85 15.80
CA ILE A 242 9.37 4.89 14.90
C ILE A 242 10.49 5.73 15.50
N LYS A 243 10.19 6.94 15.98
CA LYS A 243 11.18 7.84 16.62
C LYS A 243 11.80 7.23 17.87
N LYS A 244 11.05 6.37 18.56
CA LYS A 244 11.56 5.58 19.70
C LYS A 244 12.43 4.39 19.25
N ASN A 245 12.08 3.75 18.14
CA ASN A 245 12.77 2.57 17.61
C ASN A 245 12.65 2.49 16.09
N PHE A 246 13.70 2.91 15.38
CA PHE A 246 13.73 2.91 13.91
C PHE A 246 13.59 1.51 13.29
N SER A 247 13.90 0.45 14.04
CA SER A 247 13.74 -0.95 13.64
C SER A 247 12.33 -1.50 13.77
N ASN A 248 11.36 -0.63 14.06
CA ASN A 248 9.95 -1.00 14.06
C ASN A 248 9.38 -1.01 12.63
N PHE A 249 9.76 -2.00 11.82
CA PHE A 249 9.25 -2.19 10.46
C PHE A 249 7.71 -2.13 10.39
N SER A 250 7.02 -2.70 11.37
CA SER A 250 5.57 -2.73 11.39
C SER A 250 4.95 -1.33 11.55
N ALA A 251 5.58 -0.42 12.29
CA ALA A 251 5.12 0.96 12.39
C ALA A 251 5.33 1.73 11.08
N TRP A 252 6.47 1.55 10.41
CA TRP A 252 6.71 2.11 9.06
C TRP A 252 5.66 1.60 8.05
N HIS A 253 5.39 0.29 8.08
CA HIS A 253 4.40 -0.33 7.20
C HIS A 253 3.00 0.19 7.48
N TYR A 254 2.64 0.34 8.75
CA TYR A 254 1.35 0.87 9.15
C TYR A 254 1.12 2.30 8.62
N ARG A 255 2.14 3.18 8.69
CA ARG A 255 2.08 4.51 8.08
C ARG A 255 1.92 4.45 6.57
N SER A 256 2.66 3.58 5.88
CA SER A 256 2.59 3.46 4.42
C SER A 256 1.20 3.04 3.93
N LYS A 257 0.42 2.35 4.76
CA LYS A 257 -0.98 1.99 4.46
C LYS A 257 -1.98 3.10 4.76
N LEU A 258 -1.78 3.87 5.82
CA LEU A 258 -2.76 4.88 6.25
C LEU A 258 -2.62 6.23 5.52
N MET A 259 -1.39 6.66 5.23
CA MET A 259 -1.16 7.97 4.61
C MET A 259 -1.85 8.12 3.24
N PRO A 260 -1.82 7.14 2.32
CA PRO A 260 -2.55 7.24 1.05
C PRO A 260 -4.07 7.37 1.23
N ILE A 261 -4.64 6.76 2.27
CA ILE A 261 -6.08 6.85 2.58
C ILE A 261 -6.43 8.25 3.11
N MET A 262 -5.55 8.82 3.94
CA MET A 262 -5.70 10.14 4.54
C MET A 262 -5.71 11.24 3.48
N TYR A 263 -4.81 11.14 2.50
CA TYR A 263 -4.64 12.17 1.49
C TYR A 263 -5.36 11.90 0.16
N LYS A 264 -6.20 10.86 0.09
CA LYS A 264 -6.90 10.46 -1.13
C LYS A 264 -7.69 11.59 -1.82
N THR A 265 -8.23 12.52 -1.04
CA THR A 265 -9.09 13.62 -1.52
C THR A 265 -8.36 14.95 -1.59
N VAL A 266 -7.07 15.01 -1.24
CA VAL A 266 -6.28 16.24 -1.36
C VAL A 266 -5.92 16.41 -2.82
N ASN A 267 -6.14 17.61 -3.36
CA ASN A 267 -5.73 17.93 -4.71
C ASN A 267 -4.20 18.08 -4.74
N THR A 268 -3.52 16.99 -5.06
CA THR A 268 -2.07 16.89 -5.21
C THR A 268 -1.78 15.90 -6.33
N ASP A 269 -0.72 16.18 -7.10
CA ASP A 269 -0.25 15.26 -8.14
C ASP A 269 0.20 13.93 -7.52
N TYR A 270 0.82 13.99 -6.34
CA TYR A 270 1.36 12.85 -5.61
C TYR A 270 0.31 12.04 -4.84
N LEU A 271 0.59 10.74 -4.59
CA LEU A 271 -0.25 9.88 -3.75
C LEU A 271 -0.37 10.40 -2.29
N ILE A 272 0.67 11.08 -1.83
CA ILE A 272 0.78 11.74 -0.52
C ILE A 272 1.41 13.12 -0.78
N PRO A 273 1.00 14.20 -0.10
CA PRO A 273 1.58 15.52 -0.27
C PRO A 273 3.11 15.52 -0.21
N PHE A 274 3.75 16.23 -1.13
CA PHE A 274 5.20 16.21 -1.29
C PHE A 274 5.95 16.67 -0.03
N ASP A 275 5.41 17.66 0.71
CA ASP A 275 5.98 18.11 1.98
C ASP A 275 6.04 16.99 3.03
N LYS A 276 5.04 16.11 3.08
CA LYS A 276 5.03 14.95 3.99
C LYS A 276 6.04 13.89 3.58
N ILE A 277 6.28 13.72 2.28
CA ILE A 277 7.37 12.87 1.77
C ILE A 277 8.71 13.44 2.22
N GLN A 278 8.91 14.75 2.15
CA GLN A 278 10.12 15.41 2.63
C GLN A 278 10.32 15.27 4.14
N ASP A 279 9.25 15.42 4.94
CA ASP A 279 9.28 15.22 6.39
C ASP A 279 9.77 13.80 6.75
N ASP A 280 9.24 12.78 6.06
CA ASP A 280 9.62 11.39 6.29
C ASP A 280 11.05 11.06 5.79
N LEU A 281 11.50 11.63 4.67
CA LEU A 281 12.89 11.51 4.21
C LEU A 281 13.87 12.12 5.20
N ALA A 282 13.53 13.26 5.81
CA ALA A 282 14.33 13.87 6.86
C ALA A 282 14.42 12.97 8.12
N LEU A 283 13.32 12.31 8.49
CA LEU A 283 13.32 11.33 9.59
C LEU A 283 14.21 10.12 9.28
N LEU A 284 14.19 9.63 8.03
CA LEU A 284 15.02 8.51 7.59
C LEU A 284 16.51 8.82 7.63
N LYS A 285 16.92 10.07 7.35
CA LYS A 285 18.32 10.48 7.51
C LYS A 285 18.82 10.14 8.91
N HIS A 286 18.07 10.48 9.96
CA HIS A 286 18.44 10.12 11.33
C HIS A 286 18.48 8.60 11.56
N ALA A 287 17.55 7.85 10.97
CA ALA A 287 17.51 6.39 11.08
C ALA A 287 18.76 5.73 10.48
N PHE A 288 19.19 6.15 9.29
CA PHE A 288 20.36 5.61 8.60
C PHE A 288 21.66 5.82 9.37
N PHE A 289 21.85 6.98 10.00
CA PHE A 289 23.03 7.25 10.82
C PHE A 289 22.97 6.57 12.20
N THR A 290 21.79 6.15 12.66
CA THR A 290 21.62 5.46 13.95
C THR A 290 21.91 3.96 13.83
N ASP A 291 21.33 3.29 12.83
CA ASP A 291 21.59 1.89 12.51
C ASP A 291 21.51 1.64 11.00
N PRO A 292 22.62 1.83 10.26
CA PRO A 292 22.63 1.67 8.80
C PRO A 292 22.42 0.22 8.34
N LYS A 293 22.52 -0.76 9.25
CA LYS A 293 22.35 -2.19 8.95
C LYS A 293 20.90 -2.65 9.12
N ASP A 294 20.05 -1.83 9.71
CA ASP A 294 18.62 -2.09 9.80
C ASP A 294 17.96 -1.87 8.43
N GLN A 295 17.34 -2.93 7.91
CA GLN A 295 16.66 -2.89 6.62
C GLN A 295 15.39 -2.04 6.62
N SER A 296 14.74 -1.86 7.78
CA SER A 296 13.39 -1.29 7.86
C SER A 296 13.31 0.14 7.31
N PRO A 297 14.21 1.07 7.70
CA PRO A 297 14.25 2.41 7.14
C PRO A 297 14.55 2.42 5.64
N TRP A 298 15.46 1.56 5.15
CA TRP A 298 15.84 1.52 3.73
C TRP A 298 14.71 1.05 2.82
N ASN A 299 13.89 0.11 3.28
CA ASN A 299 12.71 -0.31 2.54
C ASN A 299 11.69 0.86 2.51
N TYR A 300 11.54 1.65 3.59
CA TYR A 300 10.54 2.72 3.64
C TYR A 300 10.99 3.90 2.76
N HIS A 301 12.30 4.15 2.73
CA HIS A 301 12.94 5.05 1.77
C HIS A 301 12.63 4.65 0.33
N GLU A 302 12.76 3.38 -0.03
CA GLU A 302 12.40 2.88 -1.37
C GLU A 302 10.98 3.26 -1.76
N TRP A 303 10.05 3.03 -0.83
CA TRP A 303 8.65 3.33 -1.03
C TRP A 303 8.46 4.83 -1.28
N LEU A 304 9.04 5.71 -0.46
CA LEU A 304 8.94 7.16 -0.66
C LEU A 304 9.52 7.61 -2.01
N ILE A 305 10.68 7.09 -2.41
CA ILE A 305 11.28 7.39 -3.73
C ILE A 305 10.36 6.92 -4.86
N SER A 306 9.72 5.75 -4.72
CA SER A 306 8.76 5.25 -5.71
C SER A 306 7.52 6.14 -5.87
N LEU A 307 7.11 6.86 -4.82
CA LEU A 307 5.97 7.79 -4.88
C LEU A 307 6.26 9.07 -5.67
N ILE A 308 7.54 9.44 -5.78
CA ILE A 308 7.99 10.66 -6.46
C ILE A 308 8.68 10.39 -7.80
N SER A 309 8.86 9.12 -8.17
CA SER A 309 9.52 8.71 -9.41
C SER A 309 8.46 8.37 -10.47
N PRO A 310 8.15 9.27 -11.43
CA PRO A 310 7.13 9.01 -12.42
C PRO A 310 7.54 7.92 -13.41
N VAL A 311 6.57 7.16 -13.90
CA VAL A 311 6.73 6.29 -15.06
C VAL A 311 7.13 7.16 -16.25
N GLN A 312 8.14 6.75 -17.01
CA GLN A 312 8.58 7.46 -18.21
C GLN A 312 8.78 6.52 -19.39
N ILE A 313 8.76 7.07 -20.60
CA ILE A 313 9.13 6.36 -21.82
C ILE A 313 10.65 6.16 -21.82
N ALA A 314 11.10 4.91 -21.88
CA ALA A 314 12.51 4.53 -21.92
C ALA A 314 12.96 4.03 -23.30
N SER A 315 12.01 3.62 -24.14
CA SER A 315 12.27 3.20 -25.53
C SER A 315 11.05 3.41 -26.41
N LEU A 316 11.30 3.60 -27.71
CA LEU A 316 10.28 3.82 -28.72
C LEU A 316 10.67 3.07 -30.01
N THR A 317 9.74 2.36 -30.66
CA THR A 317 10.05 1.59 -31.88
C THR A 317 8.84 1.57 -32.81
N LEU A 318 9.06 1.50 -34.13
CA LEU A 318 8.02 1.22 -35.13
C LEU A 318 8.07 -0.25 -35.53
N GLU A 319 6.97 -0.96 -35.35
CA GLU A 319 6.75 -2.33 -35.82
C GLU A 319 5.58 -2.37 -36.80
N LYS A 320 5.37 -3.52 -37.45
CA LYS A 320 4.17 -3.81 -38.22
C LYS A 320 3.31 -4.80 -37.43
N SER A 321 1.99 -4.54 -37.35
CA SER A 321 1.05 -5.52 -36.79
C SER A 321 0.94 -6.75 -37.70
N GLU A 322 0.34 -7.84 -37.20
CA GLU A 322 0.08 -9.04 -38.01
C GLU A 322 -0.77 -8.72 -39.25
N ASN A 323 -1.59 -7.66 -39.16
CA ASN A 323 -2.46 -7.17 -40.22
C ASN A 323 -1.76 -6.13 -41.13
N GLY A 324 -0.49 -5.80 -40.88
CA GLY A 324 0.30 -4.88 -41.72
C GLY A 324 0.19 -3.40 -41.39
N HIS A 325 -0.57 -3.02 -40.34
CA HIS A 325 -0.67 -1.65 -39.86
C HIS A 325 0.61 -1.23 -39.13
N ASP A 326 0.93 0.08 -39.16
CA ASP A 326 2.04 0.61 -38.38
C ASP A 326 1.70 0.61 -36.88
N LEU A 327 2.66 0.18 -36.08
CA LEU A 327 2.54 0.00 -34.65
C LEU A 327 3.65 0.79 -33.95
N ILE A 328 3.27 1.73 -33.09
CA ILE A 328 4.22 2.38 -32.19
C ILE A 328 4.35 1.51 -30.95
N VAL A 329 5.54 1.00 -30.68
CA VAL A 329 5.86 0.21 -29.49
C VAL A 329 6.58 1.09 -28.47
N LEU A 330 5.98 1.24 -27.30
CA LEU A 330 6.45 2.01 -26.16
C LEU A 330 7.04 1.08 -25.11
N GLY A 331 8.28 1.34 -24.68
CA GLY A 331 8.85 0.71 -23.49
C GLY A 331 8.87 1.70 -22.33
N LEU A 332 8.34 1.27 -21.19
CA LEU A 332 8.16 2.06 -19.97
C LEU A 332 9.23 1.70 -18.94
N SER A 333 9.59 2.65 -18.07
CA SER A 333 10.57 2.46 -16.98
C SER A 333 10.18 1.38 -15.94
N GLN A 334 8.92 0.95 -15.90
CA GLN A 334 8.41 -0.09 -15.01
C GLN A 334 7.13 -0.73 -15.57
N LYS A 335 6.69 -1.84 -15.01
CA LYS A 335 5.38 -2.42 -15.35
C LYS A 335 4.23 -1.59 -14.80
N VAL A 336 3.20 -1.39 -15.62
CA VAL A 336 2.00 -0.64 -15.24
C VAL A 336 0.72 -1.39 -15.61
N LYS A 337 -0.35 -1.11 -14.86
CA LYS A 337 -1.77 -1.42 -15.12
C LYS A 337 -2.48 -0.17 -15.65
N ASN A 338 -3.54 -0.37 -16.43
CA ASN A 338 -4.40 0.72 -16.92
C ASN A 338 -3.64 1.84 -17.67
N PHE A 339 -2.65 1.50 -18.50
CA PHE A 339 -1.90 2.53 -19.25
C PHE A 339 -2.81 3.31 -20.21
N ASN A 340 -3.86 2.67 -20.71
CA ASN A 340 -4.94 3.30 -21.49
C ASN A 340 -5.78 4.33 -20.72
N SER A 341 -5.58 4.48 -19.41
CA SER A 341 -6.19 5.57 -18.63
C SER A 341 -5.44 6.90 -18.74
N LEU A 342 -4.26 6.90 -19.36
CA LEU A 342 -3.59 8.13 -19.79
C LEU A 342 -4.28 8.70 -21.02
N ASN A 343 -4.20 10.02 -21.19
CA ASN A 343 -4.62 10.63 -22.44
C ASN A 343 -3.53 10.37 -23.48
N ILE A 344 -3.89 9.66 -24.55
CA ILE A 344 -3.00 9.32 -25.66
C ILE A 344 -3.59 9.92 -26.93
N SER A 345 -2.98 11.02 -27.38
CA SER A 345 -3.48 11.83 -28.48
C SER A 345 -2.50 11.83 -29.64
N LEU A 346 -3.05 11.71 -30.85
CA LEU A 346 -2.36 11.97 -32.09
C LEU A 346 -2.66 13.41 -32.53
N LEU A 347 -1.61 14.15 -32.83
CA LEU A 347 -1.66 15.57 -33.15
C LEU A 347 -1.02 15.80 -34.52
N ASN A 348 -1.27 16.95 -35.14
CA ASN A 348 -0.62 17.26 -36.41
C ASN A 348 0.88 17.57 -36.24
N ASP A 349 1.51 17.89 -37.34
CA ASP A 349 2.91 18.30 -37.46
C ASP A 349 3.29 19.53 -36.61
N VAL A 350 2.29 20.37 -36.26
CA VAL A 350 2.45 21.54 -35.39
C VAL A 350 1.98 21.28 -33.96
N GLY A 351 1.71 20.03 -33.58
CA GLY A 351 1.30 19.65 -32.23
C GLY A 351 -0.12 20.10 -31.83
N LYS A 352 -1.01 20.31 -32.80
CA LYS A 352 -2.44 20.63 -32.55
C LYS A 352 -3.32 19.42 -32.79
N GLN A 353 -4.35 19.27 -31.95
CA GLN A 353 -5.40 18.28 -32.16
C GLN A 353 -6.20 18.66 -33.41
N VAL A 354 -6.51 17.65 -34.23
CA VAL A 354 -7.29 17.80 -35.45
C VAL A 354 -8.41 16.76 -35.41
N ASP A 355 -9.63 17.13 -35.80
CA ASP A 355 -10.82 16.27 -35.73
C ASP A 355 -10.67 14.92 -36.46
N GLN A 356 -9.71 14.84 -37.38
CA GLN A 356 -9.39 13.65 -38.17
C GLN A 356 -8.57 12.59 -37.40
N TYR A 357 -8.02 12.95 -36.24
CA TYR A 357 -7.25 12.03 -35.41
C TYR A 357 -8.10 11.49 -34.26
N PRO A 358 -8.40 10.17 -34.24
CA PRO A 358 -9.10 9.58 -33.12
C PRO A 358 -8.18 9.56 -31.88
N ASN A 359 -8.78 9.59 -30.69
CA ASN A 359 -8.08 9.14 -29.48
C ASN A 359 -7.66 7.70 -29.71
N VAL A 360 -6.37 7.42 -29.49
CA VAL A 360 -5.82 6.09 -29.69
C VAL A 360 -5.73 5.35 -28.36
N VAL A 361 -5.85 4.03 -28.43
CA VAL A 361 -5.77 3.17 -27.25
C VAL A 361 -4.50 2.35 -27.34
N ALA A 362 -3.68 2.45 -26.30
CA ALA A 362 -2.55 1.56 -26.13
C ALA A 362 -3.02 0.19 -25.61
N LYS A 363 -2.43 -0.88 -26.15
CA LYS A 363 -2.63 -2.26 -25.69
C LYS A 363 -1.32 -2.84 -25.19
N PRO A 364 -1.33 -3.79 -24.24
CA PRO A 364 -0.14 -4.51 -23.86
C PRO A 364 0.48 -5.23 -25.08
N HIS A 365 1.77 -5.03 -25.33
CA HIS A 365 2.42 -5.56 -26.52
C HIS A 365 2.73 -7.06 -26.37
N ASN A 366 2.27 -7.89 -27.32
CA ASN A 366 2.42 -9.36 -27.33
C ASN A 366 1.94 -10.09 -26.06
N THR A 367 0.99 -9.51 -25.32
CA THR A 367 0.42 -10.13 -24.13
C THR A 367 -1.03 -9.72 -23.97
N GLN A 368 -1.85 -10.60 -23.39
CA GLN A 368 -3.25 -10.31 -23.06
C GLN A 368 -3.41 -9.77 -21.63
N ARG A 369 -2.32 -9.76 -20.85
CA ARG A 369 -2.36 -9.23 -19.48
C ARG A 369 -2.33 -7.72 -19.53
N ASP A 370 -3.28 -7.08 -18.85
CA ASP A 370 -3.33 -5.63 -18.63
C ASP A 370 -2.28 -5.14 -17.62
N ILE A 371 -1.08 -5.73 -17.68
CA ILE A 371 0.08 -5.44 -16.85
C ILE A 371 1.31 -5.64 -17.73
N SER A 372 1.96 -4.54 -18.11
CA SER A 372 3.12 -4.61 -19.00
C SER A 372 4.05 -3.42 -18.81
N SER A 373 5.34 -3.63 -19.07
CA SER A 373 6.33 -2.56 -19.29
C SER A 373 6.46 -2.20 -20.77
N VAL A 374 5.77 -2.93 -21.66
CA VAL A 374 5.76 -2.69 -23.10
C VAL A 374 4.34 -2.61 -23.61
N TRP A 375 4.01 -1.47 -24.24
CA TRP A 375 2.70 -1.15 -24.76
C TRP A 375 2.80 -0.81 -26.23
N SER A 376 1.71 -0.96 -26.96
CA SER A 376 1.68 -0.66 -28.38
C SER A 376 0.43 0.08 -28.79
N ILE A 377 0.60 1.06 -29.67
CA ILE A 377 -0.45 1.90 -30.25
C ILE A 377 -0.51 1.57 -31.74
N GLU A 378 -1.65 1.04 -32.18
CA GLU A 378 -1.89 0.76 -33.59
C GLU A 378 -2.35 2.05 -34.29
N LEU A 379 -1.68 2.41 -35.38
CA LEU A 379 -1.96 3.63 -36.11
C LEU A 379 -3.15 3.47 -37.08
N PRO A 380 -4.00 4.50 -37.22
CA PRO A 380 -5.07 4.50 -38.23
C PRO A 380 -4.50 4.42 -39.65
N GLU A 381 -5.25 3.78 -40.58
CA GLU A 381 -4.81 3.60 -41.97
C GLU A 381 -4.54 4.91 -42.73
N ASN A 382 -5.26 5.99 -42.42
CA ASN A 382 -5.19 7.27 -43.12
C ASN A 382 -4.37 8.34 -42.37
N ILE A 383 -3.46 7.92 -41.49
CA ILE A 383 -2.61 8.88 -40.78
C ILE A 383 -1.57 9.49 -41.74
N PRO A 384 -1.31 10.80 -41.68
CA PRO A 384 -0.23 11.42 -42.45
C PRO A 384 1.13 10.82 -42.14
N SER A 385 2.07 10.97 -43.07
CA SER A 385 3.44 10.50 -42.88
C SER A 385 4.20 11.27 -41.80
N TYR A 386 3.76 12.48 -41.45
CA TYR A 386 4.33 13.31 -40.40
C TYR A 386 3.24 13.80 -39.44
N PHE A 387 3.36 13.45 -38.15
CA PHE A 387 2.39 13.78 -37.10
C PHE A 387 3.08 13.76 -35.72
N SER A 388 2.35 14.03 -34.64
CA SER A 388 2.91 13.98 -33.28
C SER A 388 2.11 13.05 -32.38
N LEU A 389 2.79 12.41 -31.43
CA LEU A 389 2.19 11.64 -30.35
C LEU A 389 2.39 12.41 -29.04
N GLN A 390 1.29 12.64 -28.32
CA GLN A 390 1.28 13.17 -26.97
C GLN A 390 0.69 12.15 -26.01
N ILE A 391 1.37 11.93 -24.88
CA ILE A 391 0.87 11.12 -23.77
C ILE A 391 0.98 11.97 -22.52
N HIS A 392 -0.14 12.20 -21.83
CA HIS A 392 -0.13 12.94 -20.58
C HIS A 392 -1.07 12.35 -19.55
N GLN A 393 -0.73 12.56 -18.28
CA GLN A 393 -1.58 12.14 -17.17
C GLN A 393 -2.67 13.20 -16.91
N THR A 394 -3.88 12.74 -16.59
CA THR A 394 -4.99 13.61 -16.16
C THR A 394 -5.44 13.23 -14.75
N GLU A 395 -6.27 14.07 -14.13
CA GLU A 395 -6.88 13.77 -12.82
C GLU A 395 -7.72 12.48 -12.84
N GLU A 396 -8.29 12.14 -14.00
CA GLU A 396 -9.09 10.92 -14.21
C GLU A 396 -8.24 9.66 -14.42
N SER A 397 -6.93 9.80 -14.65
CA SER A 397 -6.05 8.67 -14.92
C SER A 397 -5.99 7.70 -13.74
N SER A 398 -6.14 6.41 -14.04
CA SER A 398 -6.10 5.31 -13.07
C SER A 398 -4.87 4.43 -13.22
N LEU A 399 -3.77 5.02 -13.71
CA LEU A 399 -2.47 4.39 -13.90
C LEU A 399 -1.96 3.82 -12.57
N LYS A 400 -1.61 2.54 -12.57
CA LYS A 400 -1.27 1.81 -11.34
C LYS A 400 -0.07 0.89 -11.50
N HIS A 401 0.59 0.61 -10.39
CA HIS A 401 1.58 -0.44 -10.25
C HIS A 401 0.91 -1.83 -10.20
N ILE A 402 1.69 -2.92 -10.25
CA ILE A 402 1.15 -4.30 -10.14
C ILE A 402 0.34 -4.54 -8.86
N GLU A 403 0.58 -3.73 -7.84
CA GLU A 403 -0.04 -3.82 -6.51
C GLU A 403 -1.12 -2.75 -6.28
N ASP A 404 -1.70 -2.24 -7.36
CA ASP A 404 -2.84 -1.30 -7.38
C ASP A 404 -2.57 0.06 -6.71
N THR A 405 -1.30 0.39 -6.49
CA THR A 405 -0.83 1.71 -6.05
C THR A 405 -0.86 2.69 -7.24
N ARG A 406 -1.44 3.88 -7.06
CA ARG A 406 -1.45 4.95 -8.08
C ARG A 406 -0.01 5.34 -8.43
N LEU A 407 0.26 5.50 -9.72
CA LEU A 407 1.55 5.95 -10.24
C LEU A 407 1.45 7.35 -10.85
N LEU A 408 2.57 8.07 -10.79
CA LEU A 408 2.80 9.28 -11.57
C LEU A 408 3.31 8.89 -12.97
N PHE A 409 3.07 9.74 -13.97
CA PHE A 409 3.61 9.61 -15.32
C PHE A 409 4.30 10.90 -15.75
N ARG A 410 5.44 10.75 -16.44
CA ARG A 410 6.21 11.85 -17.01
C ARG A 410 5.68 12.10 -18.42
N ASP A 411 4.85 13.13 -18.56
CA ASP A 411 4.26 13.58 -19.82
C ASP A 411 5.26 13.54 -20.96
N PHE A 412 4.83 12.99 -22.09
CA PHE A 412 5.67 12.62 -23.22
C PHE A 412 5.12 13.21 -24.52
N PHE A 413 6.02 13.71 -25.37
CA PHE A 413 5.68 14.27 -26.67
C PHE A 413 6.79 13.95 -27.68
N VAL A 414 6.41 13.52 -28.89
CA VAL A 414 7.35 13.24 -29.97
C VAL A 414 6.70 13.44 -31.34
N HIS A 415 7.44 13.96 -32.30
CA HIS A 415 7.07 13.96 -33.72
C HIS A 415 7.46 12.63 -34.37
N ILE A 416 6.65 12.15 -35.29
CA ILE A 416 6.77 10.84 -35.93
C ILE A 416 6.79 11.05 -37.43
N ASN A 417 7.84 10.57 -38.08
CA ASN A 417 8.01 10.55 -39.53
C ASN A 417 7.98 9.10 -40.03
N LEU A 418 6.85 8.64 -40.57
CA LEU A 418 6.69 7.27 -41.06
C LEU A 418 7.47 6.98 -42.34
N GLU A 419 7.66 7.99 -43.21
CA GLU A 419 8.43 7.84 -44.45
C GLU A 419 9.90 7.50 -44.15
N ASN A 420 10.49 8.22 -43.21
CA ASN A 420 11.87 8.01 -42.78
C ASN A 420 12.00 7.02 -41.62
N LYS A 421 10.87 6.56 -41.04
CA LYS A 421 10.82 5.75 -39.82
C LYS A 421 11.56 6.39 -38.64
N LYS A 422 11.44 7.71 -38.51
CA LYS A 422 12.12 8.51 -37.50
C LYS A 422 11.17 9.01 -36.44
N PHE A 423 11.72 9.18 -35.25
CA PHE A 423 11.13 9.97 -34.19
C PHE A 423 11.96 11.24 -34.02
N GLU A 424 11.29 12.35 -33.80
CA GLU A 424 11.90 13.68 -33.73
C GLU A 424 11.37 14.39 -32.48
N LEU A 425 12.26 14.99 -31.69
CA LEU A 425 11.85 15.79 -30.55
C LEU A 425 11.33 17.15 -31.05
N PRO A 426 10.34 17.74 -30.38
CA PRO A 426 9.85 19.06 -30.75
C PRO A 426 10.98 20.10 -30.66
N SER A 427 10.90 21.12 -31.52
CA SER A 427 11.66 22.35 -31.28
C SER A 427 11.29 22.90 -29.89
N SER A 428 12.21 23.62 -29.24
CA SER A 428 12.06 24.14 -27.87
C SER A 428 10.80 24.98 -27.61
N GLU A 429 10.04 25.30 -28.65
CA GLU A 429 8.85 26.14 -28.64
C GLU A 429 7.55 25.38 -28.27
N ILE A 430 7.51 24.04 -28.37
CA ILE A 430 6.25 23.29 -28.27
C ILE A 430 5.86 22.83 -26.85
N TRP A 431 6.62 22.11 -26.00
CA TRP A 431 6.17 21.80 -24.59
C TRP A 431 7.26 21.19 -23.63
N ILE A 432 6.93 21.18 -22.31
CA ILE A 432 7.50 20.49 -21.10
C ILE A 432 8.89 20.90 -20.57
N ARG A 433 9.14 22.19 -20.30
CA ARG A 433 10.31 22.59 -19.46
C ARG A 433 10.00 22.67 -17.97
N ASP A 434 8.82 23.16 -17.61
CA ASP A 434 8.39 23.23 -16.21
C ASP A 434 7.68 21.93 -15.83
N ASN A 435 8.45 20.93 -15.42
CA ASN A 435 7.92 19.70 -14.84
C ASN A 435 8.31 19.65 -13.36
N SER A 436 7.42 20.19 -12.53
CA SER A 436 7.60 20.23 -11.07
C SER A 436 7.89 18.86 -10.47
N LEU A 437 7.37 17.76 -11.06
CA LEU A 437 7.66 16.40 -10.60
C LEU A 437 9.15 16.07 -10.75
N ILE A 438 9.74 16.44 -11.89
CA ILE A 438 11.16 16.18 -12.19
C ILE A 438 12.08 17.11 -11.39
N ASP A 439 11.68 18.36 -11.19
CA ASP A 439 12.44 19.29 -10.34
C ASP A 439 12.48 18.81 -8.88
N ASN A 440 11.32 18.41 -8.36
CA ASN A 440 11.18 17.84 -7.03
C ASN A 440 12.00 16.55 -6.88
N LEU A 441 11.89 15.62 -7.83
CA LEU A 441 12.67 14.39 -7.84
C LEU A 441 14.18 14.69 -7.86
N THR A 442 14.63 15.57 -8.75
CA THR A 442 16.06 15.94 -8.89
C THR A 442 16.60 16.52 -7.60
N LYS A 443 15.84 17.39 -6.92
CA LYS A 443 16.20 17.95 -5.62
C LYS A 443 16.39 16.86 -4.56
N ILE A 444 15.46 15.91 -4.48
CA ILE A 444 15.55 14.78 -3.53
C ILE A 444 16.74 13.88 -3.86
N LEU A 445 16.91 13.48 -5.13
CA LEU A 445 18.00 12.61 -5.54
C LEU A 445 19.37 13.22 -5.24
N ASN A 446 19.55 14.52 -5.50
CA ASN A 446 20.81 15.19 -5.19
C ASN A 446 21.13 15.14 -3.69
N ALA A 447 20.16 15.49 -2.84
CA ALA A 447 20.33 15.48 -1.40
C ALA A 447 20.59 14.08 -0.85
N ASP A 448 19.80 13.09 -1.27
CA ASP A 448 19.90 11.72 -0.74
C ASP A 448 21.14 10.97 -1.24
N ILE A 449 21.56 11.20 -2.49
CA ILE A 449 22.84 10.66 -2.99
C ILE A 449 24.00 11.19 -2.16
N GLU A 450 24.03 12.49 -1.86
CA GLU A 450 25.08 13.09 -1.03
C GLU A 450 25.05 12.52 0.40
N ASN A 451 23.88 12.50 1.04
CA ASN A 451 23.69 11.98 2.39
C ASN A 451 24.11 10.51 2.52
N ILE A 452 23.70 9.64 1.59
CA ILE A 452 24.00 8.20 1.66
C ILE A 452 25.45 7.95 1.26
N LYS A 453 26.01 8.74 0.33
CA LYS A 453 27.43 8.66 0.00
C LYS A 453 28.30 8.97 1.21
N GLU A 454 28.01 10.03 1.96
CA GLU A 454 28.70 10.36 3.21
C GLU A 454 28.74 9.17 4.17
N LEU A 455 27.60 8.48 4.31
CA LEU A 455 27.49 7.28 5.15
C LEU A 455 28.35 6.11 4.62
N THR A 456 28.35 5.85 3.31
CA THR A 456 29.18 4.79 2.72
C THR A 456 30.68 5.10 2.73
N ASP A 457 31.04 6.39 2.68
CA ASP A 457 32.42 6.86 2.80
C ASP A 457 32.91 6.72 4.25
N PHE A 458 32.02 6.94 5.22
CA PHE A 458 32.30 6.81 6.65
C PHE A 458 32.44 5.34 7.11
N GLU A 459 31.50 4.46 6.77
CA GLU A 459 31.54 3.03 7.13
C GLU A 459 31.46 2.13 5.89
N LYS A 460 32.51 1.32 5.69
CA LYS A 460 32.54 0.31 4.64
C LYS A 460 31.70 -0.91 5.02
N GLY A 461 31.18 -1.59 4.00
CA GLY A 461 30.45 -2.84 4.20
C GLY A 461 28.94 -2.69 4.46
N LEU A 462 28.42 -1.46 4.38
CA LEU A 462 27.00 -1.16 4.55
C LEU A 462 26.19 -1.58 3.32
N ARG A 463 25.79 -2.86 3.27
CA ARG A 463 25.04 -3.46 2.16
C ARG A 463 23.88 -2.59 1.67
N PHE A 464 22.99 -2.18 2.57
CA PHE A 464 21.78 -1.44 2.20
C PHE A 464 22.07 -0.01 1.74
N ALA A 465 23.03 0.67 2.36
CA ALA A 465 23.46 2.00 1.94
C ALA A 465 24.09 1.98 0.54
N VAL A 466 25.01 1.04 0.27
CA VAL A 466 25.64 0.90 -1.05
C VAL A 466 24.60 0.52 -2.12
N GLN A 467 23.66 -0.36 -1.79
CA GLN A 467 22.55 -0.73 -2.69
C GLN A 467 21.69 0.49 -3.01
N ARG A 468 21.24 1.23 -1.99
CA ARG A 468 20.40 2.40 -2.20
C ARG A 468 21.13 3.50 -2.98
N LEU A 469 22.40 3.75 -2.68
CA LEU A 469 23.22 4.71 -3.40
C LEU A 469 23.32 4.37 -4.89
N LYS A 470 23.57 3.09 -5.20
CA LYS A 470 23.56 2.60 -6.58
C LYS A 470 22.21 2.86 -7.25
N ASP A 471 21.11 2.52 -6.59
CA ASP A 471 19.77 2.68 -7.15
C ASP A 471 19.44 4.15 -7.42
N LEU A 472 19.78 5.07 -6.51
CA LEU A 472 19.56 6.51 -6.70
C LEU A 472 20.42 7.11 -7.82
N VAL A 473 21.68 6.68 -7.94
CA VAL A 473 22.58 7.12 -9.02
C VAL A 473 22.05 6.66 -10.38
N MET A 474 21.61 5.41 -10.49
CA MET A 474 20.96 4.89 -11.69
C MET A 474 19.69 5.66 -12.03
N LEU A 475 18.84 5.90 -11.03
CA LEU A 475 17.58 6.64 -11.19
C LEU A 475 17.82 8.08 -11.66
N LYS A 476 18.79 8.78 -11.05
CA LYS A 476 19.18 10.14 -11.45
C LYS A 476 19.61 10.19 -12.91
N HIS A 477 20.45 9.25 -13.36
CA HIS A 477 20.80 9.15 -14.77
C HIS A 477 19.58 8.92 -15.65
N GLU A 478 18.69 8.02 -15.24
CA GLU A 478 17.51 7.68 -16.03
C GLU A 478 16.55 8.84 -16.24
N PHE A 479 16.49 9.82 -15.34
CA PHE A 479 15.64 11.00 -15.56
C PHE A 479 16.36 12.14 -16.25
N LEU A 480 17.65 12.34 -15.96
CA LEU A 480 18.43 13.47 -16.48
C LEU A 480 19.09 13.19 -17.83
N ALA A 481 19.30 11.92 -18.19
CA ALA A 481 19.99 11.51 -19.42
C ALA A 481 19.05 10.88 -20.46
N ASN A 482 17.75 10.90 -20.23
CA ASN A 482 16.80 10.28 -21.13
C ASN A 482 16.59 11.16 -22.37
N PRO A 483 17.04 10.73 -23.56
CA PRO A 483 17.02 11.55 -24.78
C PRO A 483 15.59 11.89 -25.20
N PHE A 484 14.60 11.10 -24.79
CA PHE A 484 13.19 11.34 -25.08
C PHE A 484 12.61 12.59 -24.39
N TYR A 485 13.39 13.26 -23.52
CA TYR A 485 12.95 14.40 -22.72
C TYR A 485 13.95 15.58 -22.71
N LEU A 486 15.05 15.52 -23.49
CA LEU A 486 16.04 16.60 -23.57
C LEU A 486 15.75 17.51 -24.78
N THR A 487 15.63 18.83 -24.55
CA THR A 487 15.19 19.78 -25.60
C THR A 487 16.27 20.76 -26.07
N ASP A 488 17.42 20.84 -25.40
CA ASP A 488 18.46 21.84 -25.66
C ASP A 488 19.76 21.25 -26.20
N GLY A 489 19.80 19.94 -26.46
CA GLY A 489 21.01 19.27 -26.89
C GLY A 489 22.15 19.39 -25.88
N SER A 490 21.85 19.70 -24.60
CA SER A 490 22.85 19.66 -23.53
C SER A 490 23.43 18.25 -23.49
N GLN A 491 24.63 18.12 -24.07
CA GLN A 491 25.47 16.96 -23.83
C GLN A 491 25.74 16.98 -22.33
N LEU A 492 25.45 15.85 -21.68
CA LEU A 492 25.70 15.67 -20.27
C LEU A 492 27.20 15.54 -20.04
N ASP A 493 27.90 16.67 -20.08
CA ASP A 493 29.34 16.77 -19.86
C ASP A 493 29.75 16.30 -18.44
N SER A 494 28.78 16.00 -17.55
CA SER A 494 28.99 15.43 -16.22
C SER A 494 28.55 13.96 -16.04
N ILE A 495 28.05 13.27 -17.08
CA ILE A 495 27.53 11.89 -16.97
C ILE A 495 28.52 10.80 -17.39
N ASN A 496 29.57 11.16 -18.12
CA ASN A 496 30.56 10.19 -18.61
C ASN A 496 31.28 9.42 -17.49
N ASN A 497 31.24 9.89 -16.24
CA ASN A 497 31.87 9.22 -15.09
C ASN A 497 30.88 8.42 -14.20
N ILE A 498 29.62 8.25 -14.62
CA ILE A 498 28.63 7.51 -13.81
C ILE A 498 28.78 6.00 -13.92
N GLU A 499 29.22 5.49 -15.08
CA GLU A 499 29.35 4.06 -15.32
C GLU A 499 30.45 3.46 -14.44
N SER A 500 31.63 4.09 -14.39
CA SER A 500 32.70 3.68 -13.49
C SER A 500 32.27 3.71 -12.02
N TYR A 501 31.46 4.69 -11.62
CA TYR A 501 30.91 4.75 -10.27
C TYR A 501 29.91 3.61 -9.98
N LEU A 502 29.03 3.29 -10.94
CA LEU A 502 28.08 2.17 -10.82
C LEU A 502 28.79 0.80 -10.84
N GLU A 503 29.87 0.66 -11.61
CA GLU A 503 30.76 -0.50 -11.59
C GLU A 503 31.43 -0.66 -10.23
N GLU A 504 31.94 0.44 -9.66
CA GLU A 504 32.53 0.46 -8.31
C GLU A 504 31.52 0.03 -7.25
N LEU A 505 30.34 0.65 -7.22
CA LEU A 505 29.27 0.31 -6.28
C LEU A 505 28.82 -1.14 -6.43
N THR A 506 28.72 -1.64 -7.67
CA THR A 506 28.40 -3.05 -7.96
C THR A 506 29.49 -3.99 -7.46
N SER A 507 30.76 -3.66 -7.67
CA SER A 507 31.90 -4.42 -7.13
C SER A 507 31.90 -4.44 -5.61
N ASN A 508 31.58 -3.32 -4.97
CA ASN A 508 31.45 -3.22 -3.52
C ASN A 508 30.32 -4.12 -3.00
N LEU A 509 29.15 -4.13 -3.63
CA LEU A 509 28.04 -5.03 -3.26
C LEU A 509 28.41 -6.51 -3.40
N ILE A 510 29.07 -6.90 -4.49
CA ILE A 510 29.52 -8.28 -4.70
C ILE A 510 30.48 -8.73 -3.59
N LYS A 511 31.39 -7.85 -3.17
CA LYS A 511 32.31 -8.12 -2.05
C LYS A 511 31.55 -8.27 -0.73
N ILE A 512 30.59 -7.39 -0.45
CA ILE A 512 29.78 -7.41 0.78
C ILE A 512 28.93 -8.68 0.88
N ASP A 513 28.27 -9.08 -0.22
CA ASP A 513 27.40 -10.25 -0.27
C ASP A 513 28.18 -11.58 -0.43
N LEU A 514 29.51 -11.55 -0.36
CA LEU A 514 30.39 -12.72 -0.54
C LEU A 514 30.04 -13.53 -1.80
N GLN A 515 29.80 -12.83 -2.92
CA GLN A 515 29.42 -13.38 -4.24
C GLN A 515 28.05 -14.09 -4.32
N SER A 516 27.33 -14.29 -3.21
CA SER A 516 26.04 -15.00 -3.19
C SER A 516 24.96 -14.39 -4.09
N HIS A 517 25.01 -13.06 -4.30
CA HIS A 517 24.08 -12.31 -5.14
C HIS A 517 24.74 -11.68 -6.38
N GLN A 518 25.94 -12.15 -6.77
CA GLN A 518 26.71 -11.56 -7.87
C GLN A 518 25.95 -11.52 -9.19
N ALA A 519 25.27 -12.61 -9.53
CA ALA A 519 24.48 -12.70 -10.76
C ALA A 519 23.38 -11.63 -10.82
N LEU A 520 22.73 -11.34 -9.69
CA LEU A 520 21.68 -10.33 -9.59
C LEU A 520 22.28 -8.93 -9.80
N HIS A 521 23.35 -8.60 -9.07
CA HIS A 521 23.99 -7.28 -9.13
C HIS A 521 24.52 -6.94 -10.52
N ASN A 522 25.15 -7.93 -11.18
CA ASN A 522 25.65 -7.81 -12.54
C ASN A 522 24.52 -7.71 -13.58
N LYS A 523 23.42 -8.44 -13.38
CA LYS A 523 22.25 -8.36 -14.27
C LYS A 523 21.68 -6.94 -14.28
N THR A 524 21.52 -6.33 -13.10
CA THR A 524 21.01 -4.96 -12.97
C THR A 524 21.93 -3.95 -13.64
N LEU A 525 23.25 -4.04 -13.41
CA LEU A 525 24.23 -3.15 -14.05
C LEU A 525 24.21 -3.31 -15.58
N LYS A 526 24.20 -4.55 -16.08
CA LYS A 526 24.18 -4.83 -17.53
C LYS A 526 22.93 -4.26 -18.22
N SER A 527 21.76 -4.42 -17.60
CA SER A 527 20.51 -3.85 -18.12
C SER A 527 20.58 -2.33 -18.20
N TRP A 528 21.14 -1.68 -17.18
CA TRP A 528 21.37 -0.23 -17.20
C TRP A 528 22.37 0.22 -18.27
N SER A 529 23.54 -0.42 -18.38
CA SER A 529 24.54 -0.08 -19.40
C SER A 529 23.98 -0.25 -20.82
N TYR A 530 23.11 -1.23 -21.03
CA TYR A 530 22.44 -1.40 -22.32
C TYR A 530 21.48 -0.25 -22.66
N VAL A 531 20.67 0.20 -21.69
CA VAL A 531 19.79 1.37 -21.88
C VAL A 531 20.62 2.63 -22.15
N LYS A 532 21.67 2.86 -21.35
CA LYS A 532 22.61 3.97 -21.56
C LYS A 532 23.21 3.96 -22.96
N PHE A 533 23.79 2.83 -23.38
CA PHE A 533 24.40 2.70 -24.71
C PHE A 533 23.42 3.05 -25.84
N LYS A 534 22.16 2.65 -25.71
CA LYS A 534 21.13 3.01 -26.69
C LYS A 534 20.85 4.51 -26.71
N TRP A 535 20.76 5.13 -25.55
CA TRP A 535 20.56 6.57 -25.44
C TRP A 535 21.75 7.35 -26.01
N GLU A 536 22.99 6.89 -25.81
CA GLU A 536 24.18 7.47 -26.47
C GLU A 536 24.08 7.42 -27.99
N LYS A 537 23.60 6.31 -28.57
CA LYS A 537 23.40 6.21 -30.02
C LYS A 537 22.36 7.20 -30.54
N VAL A 538 21.32 7.46 -29.76
CA VAL A 538 20.31 8.49 -30.07
C VAL A 538 20.93 9.89 -30.06
N TYR A 539 21.81 10.20 -29.11
CA TYR A 539 22.55 11.48 -29.08
C TYR A 539 23.52 11.62 -30.25
N GLU A 540 24.26 10.56 -30.61
CA GLU A 540 25.21 10.56 -31.72
C GLU A 540 24.54 10.77 -33.08
N SER A 541 23.38 10.14 -33.30
CA SER A 541 22.68 10.20 -34.59
C SER A 541 21.87 11.49 -34.77
N GLY A 542 21.57 12.21 -33.69
CA GLY A 542 20.64 13.33 -33.68
C GLY A 542 19.20 12.93 -34.03
N SER A 543 18.92 11.63 -34.07
CA SER A 543 17.62 11.06 -34.40
C SER A 543 17.26 10.03 -33.35
N LEU A 544 16.00 10.04 -32.89
CA LEU A 544 15.48 9.01 -31.99
C LEU A 544 15.28 7.65 -32.73
N GLU A 545 15.97 7.41 -33.84
CA GLU A 545 15.99 6.12 -34.56
C GLU A 545 16.46 5.00 -33.63
N TRP A 546 15.52 4.13 -33.25
CA TRP A 546 15.82 2.93 -32.51
C TRP A 546 16.27 1.82 -33.47
N PRO A 547 17.52 1.32 -33.39
CA PRO A 547 17.91 0.17 -34.19
C PRO A 547 17.25 -1.10 -33.62
N ILE A 548 16.59 -1.84 -34.51
CA ILE A 548 15.98 -3.15 -34.25
C ILE A 548 17.04 -4.11 -33.71
N LEU A 549 16.81 -4.71 -32.54
CA LEU A 549 17.32 -6.05 -32.23
C LEU A 549 16.42 -6.76 -31.19
N LYS A 550 15.80 -7.84 -31.70
CA LYS A 550 15.17 -9.07 -31.15
C LYS A 550 14.88 -9.28 -29.67
N ASP A 551 15.42 -8.54 -28.71
CA ASP A 551 15.21 -8.82 -27.30
C ASP A 551 14.19 -7.85 -26.68
N ARG A 552 12.93 -8.25 -26.78
CA ARG A 552 11.73 -7.53 -26.31
C ARG A 552 11.66 -7.40 -24.77
N SER A 553 12.72 -7.71 -24.02
CA SER A 553 12.65 -8.05 -22.59
C SER A 553 13.53 -7.22 -21.63
N GLU A 554 14.31 -6.25 -22.12
CA GLU A 554 15.44 -5.71 -21.33
C GLU A 554 15.20 -4.43 -20.50
N ILE A 555 13.98 -3.86 -20.49
CA ILE A 555 13.68 -2.82 -19.48
C ILE A 555 13.40 -3.53 -18.16
N ALA A 556 14.45 -3.66 -17.35
CA ALA A 556 14.38 -4.30 -16.05
C ALA A 556 13.35 -3.59 -15.17
N ASP A 557 12.35 -4.34 -14.73
CA ASP A 557 11.40 -3.94 -13.70
C ASP A 557 12.18 -3.79 -12.38
N ARG A 558 12.44 -2.54 -11.95
CA ARG A 558 13.30 -2.26 -10.78
C ARG A 558 12.53 -2.05 -9.49
N HIS A 559 11.21 -1.89 -9.54
CA HIS A 559 10.41 -1.68 -8.34
C HIS A 559 10.05 -3.03 -7.72
N LEU A 560 10.89 -3.48 -6.79
CA LEU A 560 10.52 -4.52 -5.84
C LEU A 560 9.82 -3.81 -4.67
N GLY A 561 8.54 -3.48 -4.85
CA GLY A 561 7.73 -2.79 -3.84
C GLY A 561 7.63 -3.59 -2.54
N TYR A 562 8.58 -3.40 -1.61
CA TYR A 562 8.58 -4.09 -0.31
C TYR A 562 7.45 -3.61 0.63
N PHE A 563 6.81 -2.48 0.34
CA PHE A 563 5.77 -1.86 1.16
C PHE A 563 4.39 -1.79 0.52
N SER A 564 4.29 -2.15 -0.75
CA SER A 564 3.01 -2.48 -1.37
C SER A 564 2.71 -3.96 -1.03
N CYS A 565 1.46 -4.21 -0.65
CA CYS A 565 0.81 -5.47 -0.22
C CYS A 565 -0.45 -5.06 0.53
#